data_AF-I5C9H6-F1
#
_entry.id   AF-I5C9H6-F1
#
_cell.length_a   1.000
_cell.length_b   1.000
_cell.length_c   1.000
_cell.angle_alpha   90.00
_cell.angle_beta   90.00
_cell.angle_gamma   90.00
#
_symmetry.space_group_name_H-M   'P 1'
#
loop_
_entity.id
_entity.type
_entity.pdbx_description
1 polymer ?
#
loop_
_entity_poly.entity_id
_entity_poly.type
_entity_poly.pdbx_seq_one_letter_code
_entity_poly.pdbx_strand_id
1 'polypeptide(L)'
;MGGLLGLLGNVLFAGVELDFTVFSPDNTQSFLGGTGNNLGGNVNRMRVVVNGNNQFHLAVAPNFNYNRIRSRLDINTGLLSGLLDCPSVDLNIFEAFRFTGLGLSTIANFTSFDGGGLTVIGSTRVNNIHQAIDNNLSTFSSFPRDLLGLGLGQFIEQSFEWGLPAAENDLLRITFSNSGGLLNLQLLNSLELVTYFNGAETSRNSIGNLLSVRLLNLGGNLGLVAANLGVPFDRVAVRASSLLNLGLLDGDLRIHDVRLDRAFIWTGNLSTDWFTDGNWSTGIVPFSNSRIIIPQRPNQPTIPADSTFTLSSIGELIMGTPENPNAILTVEGGLVLEGNQIAVTQDADSFIRIAPGANYQNLSTENPRLEVQQRIQGTAAGGWSVCRSQVPAMQLLPIIW
;
A
#
# COMPACT_ATOMS: atom_id res chain seq x y z
N MET A 1 9.56 -22.20 -17.84
CA MET A 1 9.87 -22.23 -16.40
C MET A 1 8.64 -22.19 -15.49
N GLY A 2 7.51 -21.60 -15.88
CA GLY A 2 6.30 -21.53 -15.03
C GLY A 2 5.67 -22.87 -14.64
N GLY A 3 5.74 -23.90 -15.51
CA GLY A 3 5.20 -25.23 -15.19
C GLY A 3 6.01 -26.04 -14.18
N LEU A 4 7.32 -25.79 -14.06
CA LEU A 4 8.20 -26.53 -13.14
C LEU A 4 8.17 -25.92 -11.73
N LEU A 5 8.11 -24.59 -11.64
CA LEU A 5 8.00 -23.87 -10.36
C LEU A 5 6.61 -24.01 -9.72
N GLY A 6 5.54 -24.11 -10.53
CA GLY A 6 4.20 -24.47 -10.03
C GLY A 6 4.07 -25.93 -9.57
N LEU A 7 4.92 -26.83 -10.10
CA LEU A 7 4.99 -28.24 -9.68
C LEU A 7 5.80 -28.41 -8.38
N LEU A 8 6.83 -27.58 -8.18
CA LEU A 8 7.66 -27.54 -6.97
C LEU A 8 6.87 -27.15 -5.71
N GLY A 9 5.70 -26.53 -5.86
CA GLY A 9 4.79 -26.24 -4.74
C GLY A 9 3.90 -27.41 -4.31
N ASN A 10 3.81 -28.50 -5.08
CA ASN A 10 2.86 -29.60 -4.81
C ASN A 10 3.44 -31.03 -4.92
N VAL A 11 4.67 -31.20 -5.39
CA VAL A 11 5.30 -32.52 -5.46
C VAL A 11 6.74 -32.39 -4.96
N LEU A 12 6.92 -32.68 -3.68
CA LEU A 12 8.20 -33.08 -3.12
C LEU A 12 8.66 -34.33 -3.89
N PHE A 13 9.33 -34.14 -5.02
CA PHE A 13 10.17 -35.20 -5.55
C PHE A 13 11.27 -35.39 -4.52
N ALA A 14 11.21 -36.51 -3.80
CA ALA A 14 12.36 -37.02 -3.08
C ALA A 14 13.51 -37.12 -4.08
N GLY A 15 14.37 -36.10 -4.11
CA GLY A 15 15.53 -36.05 -4.99
C GLY A 15 15.71 -34.88 -5.94
N VAL A 16 14.98 -33.76 -5.81
CA VAL A 16 15.32 -32.53 -6.56
C VAL A 16 15.46 -31.37 -5.59
N GLU A 17 16.68 -30.84 -5.50
CA GLU A 17 17.04 -29.69 -4.68
C GLU A 17 17.51 -28.56 -5.58
N LEU A 18 16.83 -27.43 -5.51
CA LEU A 18 17.23 -26.22 -6.19
C LEU A 18 18.01 -25.37 -5.20
N ASP A 19 19.28 -25.11 -5.49
CA ASP A 19 20.19 -24.34 -4.66
C ASP A 19 20.51 -22.98 -5.29
N PHE A 20 20.47 -21.94 -4.47
CA PHE A 20 20.87 -20.59 -4.82
C PHE A 20 21.91 -20.10 -3.82
N THR A 21 23.03 -19.62 -4.35
CA THR A 21 24.08 -19.03 -3.53
C THR A 21 24.31 -17.57 -3.91
N VAL A 22 24.21 -16.69 -2.92
CA VAL A 22 24.52 -15.26 -3.05
C VAL A 22 25.88 -15.00 -2.43
N PHE A 23 26.74 -14.24 -3.10
CA PHE A 23 28.10 -13.96 -2.64
C PHE A 23 28.32 -12.47 -2.38
N SER A 24 29.05 -12.16 -1.30
CA SER A 24 29.60 -10.83 -1.09
C SER A 24 30.68 -10.49 -2.14
N PRO A 25 30.96 -9.21 -2.41
CA PRO A 25 31.96 -8.79 -3.39
C PRO A 25 33.36 -9.38 -3.19
N ASP A 26 33.74 -9.62 -1.94
CA ASP A 26 35.02 -10.18 -1.51
C ASP A 26 35.01 -11.72 -1.39
N ASN A 27 33.86 -12.37 -1.64
CA ASN A 27 33.60 -13.80 -1.46
C ASN A 27 33.80 -14.33 -0.02
N THR A 28 33.82 -13.46 1.00
CA THR A 28 33.97 -13.88 2.41
C THR A 28 32.65 -14.32 3.02
N GLN A 29 31.53 -13.87 2.47
CA GLN A 29 30.19 -14.22 2.90
C GLN A 29 29.43 -14.86 1.75
N SER A 30 28.70 -15.92 2.07
CA SER A 30 27.74 -16.51 1.16
C SER A 30 26.45 -16.86 1.89
N PHE A 31 25.34 -16.70 1.19
CA PHE A 31 24.02 -17.11 1.64
C PHE A 31 23.57 -18.24 0.71
N LEU A 32 23.32 -19.43 1.27
CA LEU A 32 22.72 -20.55 0.57
C LEU A 32 21.23 -20.59 0.92
N GLY A 33 20.38 -20.54 -0.09
CA GLY A 33 18.96 -20.87 0.03
C GLY A 33 18.61 -21.97 -0.96
N GLY A 34 17.73 -22.90 -0.57
CA GLY A 34 17.27 -23.94 -1.49
C GLY A 34 15.91 -24.55 -1.14
N THR A 35 15.41 -25.45 -1.99
CA THR A 35 14.09 -26.12 -1.85
C THR A 35 14.09 -27.35 -0.94
N GLY A 36 15.20 -27.64 -0.25
CA GLY A 36 15.31 -28.75 0.70
C GLY A 36 14.48 -28.56 1.99
N ASN A 37 14.14 -29.67 2.65
CA ASN A 37 13.32 -29.79 3.87
C ASN A 37 13.83 -29.05 5.13
N ASN A 38 14.83 -28.18 5.01
CA ASN A 38 15.39 -27.38 6.10
C ASN A 38 15.39 -25.89 5.76
N LEU A 39 14.20 -25.38 5.48
CA LEU A 39 13.90 -23.95 5.45
C LEU A 39 13.79 -23.32 6.85
N GLY A 40 14.13 -24.07 7.91
CA GLY A 40 14.13 -23.62 9.31
C GLY A 40 15.17 -22.55 9.61
N GLY A 41 14.89 -21.31 9.23
CA GLY A 41 15.63 -20.12 9.67
C GLY A 41 15.90 -19.05 8.60
N ASN A 42 15.83 -19.39 7.31
CA ASN A 42 16.26 -18.50 6.20
C ASN A 42 15.19 -18.15 5.15
N VAL A 43 13.94 -18.62 5.32
CA VAL A 43 12.78 -18.38 4.41
C VAL A 43 12.40 -16.92 4.17
N ASN A 44 12.83 -16.01 5.06
CA ASN A 44 12.53 -14.60 4.91
C ASN A 44 13.48 -13.87 3.96
N ARG A 45 14.61 -14.50 3.59
CA ARG A 45 15.64 -13.88 2.75
C ARG A 45 15.71 -14.44 1.34
N MET A 46 15.09 -15.59 1.10
CA MET A 46 14.89 -16.11 -0.23
C MET A 46 13.52 -16.77 -0.34
N ARG A 47 12.77 -16.38 -1.37
CA ARG A 47 11.38 -16.80 -1.50
C ARG A 47 10.98 -16.89 -2.97
N VAL A 48 10.16 -17.87 -3.29
CA VAL A 48 9.44 -17.90 -4.57
C VAL A 48 8.25 -16.96 -4.46
N VAL A 49 8.20 -15.98 -5.35
CA VAL A 49 7.16 -14.96 -5.39
C VAL A 49 6.52 -14.93 -6.78
N VAL A 50 5.32 -14.37 -6.87
CA VAL A 50 4.54 -14.27 -8.11
C VAL A 50 4.11 -12.82 -8.30
N ASN A 51 4.22 -12.29 -9.52
CA ASN A 51 3.72 -10.95 -9.84
C ASN A 51 2.24 -11.00 -10.30
N GLY A 52 1.61 -9.83 -10.48
CA GLY A 52 0.21 -9.74 -10.93
C GLY A 52 -0.09 -10.40 -12.29
N ASN A 53 0.93 -10.61 -13.13
CA ASN A 53 0.82 -11.31 -14.42
C ASN A 53 1.01 -12.84 -14.30
N ASN A 54 0.99 -13.39 -13.07
CA ASN A 54 1.22 -14.81 -12.78
C ASN A 54 2.59 -15.33 -13.22
N GLN A 55 3.61 -14.46 -13.26
CA GLN A 55 4.99 -14.84 -13.53
C GLN A 55 5.71 -15.10 -12.20
N PHE A 56 6.45 -16.20 -12.13
CA PHE A 56 7.20 -16.61 -10.94
C PHE A 56 8.60 -16.00 -10.95
N HIS A 57 9.01 -15.50 -9.79
CA HIS A 57 10.31 -14.90 -9.55
C HIS A 57 10.92 -15.48 -8.27
N LEU A 58 12.23 -15.35 -8.15
CA LEU A 58 12.93 -15.64 -6.90
C LEU A 58 13.34 -14.31 -6.27
N ALA A 59 12.71 -13.97 -5.14
CA ALA A 59 13.11 -12.82 -4.33
C ALA A 59 14.31 -13.21 -3.47
N VAL A 60 15.32 -12.33 -3.40
CA VAL A 60 16.55 -12.54 -2.63
C VAL A 60 16.93 -11.26 -1.89
N ALA A 61 17.01 -11.34 -0.56
CA ALA A 61 17.28 -10.23 0.35
C ALA A 61 18.34 -10.63 1.41
N PRO A 62 19.63 -10.74 1.01
CA PRO A 62 20.71 -11.00 1.96
C PRO A 62 20.92 -9.77 2.86
N ASN A 63 21.45 -10.01 4.07
CA ASN A 63 21.78 -8.95 5.04
C ASN A 63 23.21 -8.39 4.86
N PHE A 64 23.81 -8.60 3.69
CA PHE A 64 25.13 -8.13 3.32
C PHE A 64 25.12 -7.63 1.87
N ASN A 65 26.06 -6.73 1.55
CA ASN A 65 26.25 -6.29 0.17
C ASN A 65 26.68 -7.48 -0.69
N TYR A 66 26.05 -7.66 -1.84
CA TYR A 66 26.33 -8.74 -2.77
C TYR A 66 26.47 -8.21 -4.19
N ASN A 67 27.22 -8.93 -5.03
CA ASN A 67 27.39 -8.60 -6.45
C ASN A 67 27.22 -9.82 -7.37
N ARG A 68 26.97 -11.01 -6.81
CA ARG A 68 26.85 -12.25 -7.59
C ARG A 68 25.82 -13.18 -6.96
N ILE A 69 24.96 -13.72 -7.82
CA ILE A 69 24.03 -14.81 -7.51
C ILE A 69 24.38 -15.99 -8.43
N ARG A 70 24.43 -17.20 -7.86
CA ARG A 70 24.57 -18.46 -8.60
C ARG A 70 23.36 -19.32 -8.34
N SER A 71 22.77 -19.88 -9.38
CA SER A 71 21.65 -20.82 -9.31
C SER A 71 22.06 -22.18 -9.86
N ARG A 72 21.87 -23.22 -9.05
CA ARG A 72 22.20 -24.60 -9.38
C ARG A 72 20.97 -25.47 -9.11
N LEU A 73 20.59 -26.31 -10.06
CA LEU A 73 19.60 -27.36 -9.84
C LEU A 73 20.35 -28.66 -9.60
N ASP A 74 20.28 -29.18 -8.38
CA ASP A 74 20.83 -30.47 -8.01
C ASP A 74 19.71 -31.53 -8.06
N ILE A 75 19.85 -32.48 -8.98
CA ILE A 75 18.91 -33.60 -9.10
C ILE A 75 19.52 -34.76 -8.32
N ASN A 76 19.23 -34.81 -7.03
CA ASN A 76 19.58 -35.92 -6.16
C ASN A 76 18.71 -37.16 -6.46
N THR A 77 18.98 -37.89 -7.54
CA THR A 77 18.14 -39.00 -8.02
C THR A 77 18.05 -40.23 -7.10
N GLY A 78 18.52 -40.17 -5.85
CA GLY A 78 18.52 -41.32 -4.93
C GLY A 78 19.16 -42.57 -5.56
N LEU A 79 18.48 -43.72 -5.46
CA LEU A 79 18.86 -45.05 -5.98
C LEU A 79 19.19 -45.14 -7.49
N LEU A 80 19.08 -44.05 -8.26
CA LEU A 80 19.39 -43.97 -9.70
C LEU A 80 20.70 -43.23 -10.02
N SER A 81 21.56 -43.00 -9.02
CA SER A 81 22.84 -42.27 -9.10
C SER A 81 23.90 -42.84 -10.07
N GLY A 82 23.55 -43.84 -10.90
CA GLY A 82 24.39 -44.38 -11.98
C GLY A 82 23.72 -44.46 -13.36
N LEU A 83 22.49 -43.96 -13.51
CA LEU A 83 21.74 -44.04 -14.79
C LEU A 83 21.56 -42.67 -15.49
N LEU A 84 21.78 -41.56 -14.78
CA LEU A 84 21.67 -40.20 -15.33
C LEU A 84 23.01 -39.47 -15.17
N ASP A 85 23.68 -39.21 -16.30
CA ASP A 85 25.03 -38.63 -16.42
C ASP A 85 25.10 -37.12 -16.10
N CYS A 86 24.15 -36.60 -15.34
CA CYS A 86 24.11 -35.17 -14.99
C CYS A 86 23.48 -34.97 -13.59
N PRO A 87 24.28 -35.02 -12.52
CA PRO A 87 23.80 -34.85 -11.14
C PRO A 87 23.37 -33.41 -10.83
N SER A 88 23.77 -32.44 -11.66
CA SER A 88 23.48 -31.04 -11.45
C SER A 88 23.49 -30.25 -12.75
N VAL A 89 22.53 -29.34 -12.92
CA VAL A 89 22.45 -28.44 -14.07
C VAL A 89 22.47 -27.00 -13.57
N ASP A 90 23.35 -26.18 -14.14
CA ASP A 90 23.31 -24.73 -13.90
C ASP A 90 22.07 -24.14 -14.59
N LEU A 91 21.29 -23.37 -13.84
CA LEU A 91 20.15 -22.66 -14.39
C LEU A 91 20.60 -21.28 -14.87
N ASN A 92 20.17 -20.90 -16.07
CA ASN A 92 20.37 -19.54 -16.56
C ASN A 92 19.37 -18.58 -15.89
N ILE A 93 19.89 -17.48 -15.35
CA ILE A 93 19.08 -16.36 -14.87
C ILE A 93 18.86 -15.42 -16.06
N PHE A 94 17.62 -15.37 -16.57
CA PHE A 94 17.28 -14.57 -17.75
C PHE A 94 17.09 -13.08 -17.42
N GLU A 95 16.55 -12.78 -16.24
CA GLU A 95 16.29 -11.42 -15.80
C GLU A 95 16.62 -11.30 -14.31
N ALA A 96 17.46 -10.31 -13.97
CA ALA A 96 17.78 -9.96 -12.61
C ALA A 96 17.61 -8.45 -12.46
N PHE A 97 16.78 -8.03 -11.52
CA PHE A 97 16.48 -6.63 -11.30
C PHE A 97 16.37 -6.33 -9.82
N ARG A 98 16.47 -5.04 -9.51
CA ARG A 98 16.18 -4.47 -8.20
C ARG A 98 15.26 -3.28 -8.40
N PHE A 99 14.43 -3.01 -7.41
CA PHE A 99 13.65 -1.79 -7.42
C PHE A 99 14.55 -0.63 -7.01
N THR A 100 14.43 0.47 -7.75
CA THR A 100 15.12 1.73 -7.47
C THR A 100 14.08 2.81 -7.25
N GLY A 101 14.38 3.80 -6.40
CA GLY A 101 13.46 4.80 -5.83
C GLY A 101 12.63 5.68 -6.79
N LEU A 102 12.66 5.43 -8.10
CA LEU A 102 12.04 6.28 -9.13
C LEU A 102 10.63 5.80 -9.55
N GLY A 103 10.08 4.76 -8.91
CA GLY A 103 8.75 4.24 -9.21
C GLY A 103 8.00 3.84 -7.94
N LEU A 104 7.15 4.73 -7.43
CA LEU A 104 6.27 4.42 -6.32
C LEU A 104 5.10 3.55 -6.80
N SER A 105 5.29 2.24 -6.77
CA SER A 105 4.18 1.30 -6.95
C SER A 105 3.21 1.44 -5.79
N THR A 106 1.94 1.67 -6.09
CA THR A 106 0.83 1.60 -5.13
C THR A 106 0.44 0.14 -4.92
N ILE A 107 0.31 -0.64 -5.99
CA ILE A 107 0.03 -2.08 -5.91
C ILE A 107 1.29 -2.84 -5.50
N ALA A 108 1.13 -3.90 -4.70
CA ALA A 108 2.25 -4.76 -4.36
C ALA A 108 2.85 -5.38 -5.64
N ASN A 109 4.18 -5.40 -5.73
CA ASN A 109 4.87 -5.91 -6.91
C ASN A 109 4.83 -7.44 -6.98
N PHE A 110 4.82 -8.06 -5.81
CA PHE A 110 4.87 -9.51 -5.68
C PHE A 110 3.99 -10.01 -4.55
N THR A 111 3.60 -11.27 -4.66
CA THR A 111 2.90 -12.01 -3.62
C THR A 111 3.41 -13.44 -3.53
N SER A 112 3.24 -14.04 -2.37
CA SER A 112 3.68 -15.40 -2.04
C SER A 112 2.76 -15.97 -0.97
N PHE A 113 2.85 -17.26 -0.71
CA PHE A 113 2.20 -17.87 0.45
C PHE A 113 3.21 -18.64 1.30
N ASP A 114 2.91 -18.78 2.58
CA ASP A 114 3.68 -19.58 3.53
C ASP A 114 2.73 -20.20 4.56
N GLY A 115 3.20 -21.20 5.30
CA GLY A 115 2.46 -21.80 6.40
C GLY A 115 3.36 -22.58 7.34
N GLY A 116 3.05 -22.52 8.63
CA GLY A 116 3.79 -23.23 9.67
C GLY A 116 2.93 -24.26 10.39
N GLY A 117 3.53 -25.40 10.78
CA GLY A 117 2.93 -26.39 11.69
C GLY A 117 2.77 -27.81 11.12
N LEU A 118 2.40 -28.76 11.99
CA LEU A 118 2.52 -30.20 11.75
C LEU A 118 1.61 -30.77 10.65
N THR A 119 0.51 -30.09 10.29
CA THR A 119 -0.45 -30.53 9.25
C THR A 119 -0.23 -29.82 7.91
N VAL A 120 0.74 -28.91 7.80
CA VAL A 120 1.02 -28.09 6.60
C VAL A 120 1.80 -28.86 5.52
N ILE A 121 2.18 -30.11 5.78
CA ILE A 121 2.90 -30.96 4.81
C ILE A 121 1.89 -31.57 3.82
N GLY A 122 1.48 -30.78 2.81
CA GLY A 122 0.82 -31.29 1.61
C GLY A 122 -0.37 -30.47 1.05
N SER A 123 -0.80 -29.39 1.70
CA SER A 123 -2.06 -28.71 1.33
C SER A 123 -2.13 -27.20 1.54
N THR A 124 -1.03 -26.47 1.77
CA THR A 124 -1.07 -24.99 1.86
C THR A 124 -1.54 -24.37 0.54
N ARG A 125 -2.83 -24.06 0.46
CA ARG A 125 -3.47 -23.53 -0.75
C ARG A 125 -4.08 -22.19 -0.42
N VAL A 126 -3.32 -21.12 -0.65
CA VAL A 126 -3.95 -19.87 -1.08
C VAL A 126 -4.05 -19.95 -2.59
N ASN A 127 -5.26 -19.99 -3.14
CA ASN A 127 -5.44 -20.12 -4.58
C ASN A 127 -5.30 -18.77 -5.26
N ASN A 128 -4.79 -18.78 -6.50
CA ASN A 128 -4.72 -17.61 -7.37
C ASN A 128 -4.10 -16.37 -6.71
N ILE A 129 -3.02 -16.54 -5.93
CA ILE A 129 -2.40 -15.45 -5.14
C ILE A 129 -2.16 -14.17 -5.94
N HIS A 130 -1.77 -14.28 -7.22
CA HIS A 130 -1.50 -13.15 -8.11
C HIS A 130 -2.72 -12.26 -8.37
N GLN A 131 -3.94 -12.80 -8.24
CA GLN A 131 -5.17 -12.05 -8.50
C GLN A 131 -5.47 -11.00 -7.43
N ALA A 132 -4.82 -11.03 -6.28
CA ALA A 132 -4.94 -9.96 -5.27
C ALA A 132 -4.04 -8.74 -5.60
N ILE A 133 -3.23 -8.81 -6.66
CA ILE A 133 -2.29 -7.76 -7.08
C ILE A 133 -2.32 -7.53 -8.60
N ASP A 134 -3.41 -7.92 -9.27
CA ASP A 134 -3.58 -7.81 -10.73
C ASP A 134 -4.33 -6.53 -11.17
N ASN A 135 -4.64 -5.64 -10.21
CA ASN A 135 -5.42 -4.41 -10.39
C ASN A 135 -6.85 -4.63 -10.89
N ASN A 136 -7.45 -5.80 -10.65
CA ASN A 136 -8.81 -6.11 -11.07
C ASN A 136 -9.67 -6.57 -9.87
N LEU A 137 -10.58 -5.71 -9.42
CA LEU A 137 -11.49 -6.01 -8.28
C LEU A 137 -12.54 -7.11 -8.56
N SER A 138 -12.59 -7.68 -9.77
CA SER A 138 -13.46 -8.81 -10.10
C SER A 138 -12.79 -10.18 -9.94
N THR A 139 -11.46 -10.20 -9.78
CA THR A 139 -10.64 -11.39 -9.53
C THR A 139 -10.13 -11.36 -8.09
N PHE A 140 -9.71 -12.53 -7.56
CA PHE A 140 -9.32 -12.61 -6.15
C PHE A 140 -8.38 -13.78 -5.86
N SER A 141 -7.50 -13.61 -4.88
CA SER A 141 -6.93 -14.75 -4.18
C SER A 141 -7.94 -15.27 -3.16
N SER A 142 -7.84 -16.56 -2.81
CA SER A 142 -8.76 -17.15 -1.83
C SER A 142 -8.04 -18.03 -0.82
N PHE A 143 -8.39 -17.84 0.45
CA PHE A 143 -8.15 -18.77 1.54
C PHE A 143 -9.36 -19.72 1.63
N PRO A 144 -9.21 -20.97 1.20
CA PRO A 144 -10.29 -21.95 1.19
C PRO A 144 -10.78 -22.26 2.60
N ARG A 145 -12.09 -22.38 2.79
CA ARG A 145 -12.67 -22.70 4.11
C ARG A 145 -12.27 -24.09 4.64
N ASP A 146 -11.99 -25.03 3.74
CA ASP A 146 -11.61 -26.42 4.06
C ASP A 146 -10.17 -26.54 4.58
N LEU A 147 -9.38 -25.49 4.42
CA LEU A 147 -8.00 -25.41 4.87
C LEU A 147 -7.87 -24.97 6.34
N LEU A 148 -8.98 -24.63 7.01
CA LEU A 148 -8.99 -23.93 8.30
C LEU A 148 -9.28 -24.83 9.52
N GLY A 149 -8.85 -26.09 9.46
CA GLY A 149 -8.68 -26.99 10.62
C GLY A 149 -7.33 -26.83 11.32
N LEU A 150 -6.75 -25.63 11.28
CA LEU A 150 -5.42 -25.33 11.80
C LEU A 150 -5.37 -25.60 13.31
N GLY A 151 -4.55 -26.58 13.71
CA GLY A 151 -4.31 -26.88 15.12
C GLY A 151 -3.56 -25.73 15.82
N LEU A 152 -3.41 -25.82 17.15
CA LEU A 152 -2.65 -24.85 17.93
C LEU A 152 -1.24 -24.66 17.34
N GLY A 153 -0.86 -23.39 17.13
CA GLY A 153 0.43 -23.02 16.56
C GLY A 153 0.54 -23.19 15.03
N GLN A 154 -0.54 -23.55 14.34
CA GLN A 154 -0.56 -23.59 12.88
C GLN A 154 -1.07 -22.28 12.28
N PHE A 155 -0.48 -21.87 11.15
CA PHE A 155 -0.90 -20.71 10.41
C PHE A 155 -0.71 -20.90 8.90
N ILE A 156 -1.47 -20.12 8.14
CA ILE A 156 -1.30 -19.94 6.70
C ILE A 156 -1.35 -18.45 6.41
N GLU A 157 -0.51 -17.99 5.50
CA GLU A 157 -0.46 -16.60 5.12
C GLU A 157 -0.29 -16.40 3.63
N GLN A 158 -0.79 -15.26 3.15
CA GLN A 158 -0.40 -14.69 1.88
C GLN A 158 0.35 -13.39 2.16
N SER A 159 1.58 -13.28 1.65
CA SER A 159 2.39 -12.07 1.76
C SER A 159 2.32 -11.23 0.49
N PHE A 160 2.53 -9.93 0.63
CA PHE A 160 2.51 -8.90 -0.39
C PHE A 160 3.74 -8.01 -0.20
N GLU A 161 4.52 -7.84 -1.25
CA GLU A 161 5.84 -7.19 -1.19
C GLU A 161 5.88 -5.99 -2.15
N TRP A 162 6.44 -4.88 -1.66
CA TRP A 162 6.74 -3.70 -2.46
C TRP A 162 8.23 -3.57 -2.65
N GLY A 163 8.62 -3.22 -3.86
CA GLY A 163 10.02 -2.96 -4.18
C GLY A 163 10.64 -1.78 -3.44
N LEU A 164 9.80 -0.82 -3.06
CA LEU A 164 10.17 0.31 -2.23
C LEU A 164 9.33 0.26 -0.95
N PRO A 165 9.96 0.32 0.24
CA PRO A 165 9.23 0.28 1.49
C PRO A 165 8.12 1.34 1.56
N ALA A 166 7.05 1.02 2.25
CA ALA A 166 6.06 1.97 2.70
C ALA A 166 6.68 2.95 3.71
N ALA A 167 6.31 4.22 3.61
CA ALA A 167 6.65 5.23 4.60
C ALA A 167 5.66 5.21 5.77
N GLU A 168 6.03 5.84 6.89
CA GLU A 168 5.21 5.95 8.11
C GLU A 168 3.80 6.52 7.86
N ASN A 169 3.64 7.38 6.85
CA ASN A 169 2.36 8.03 6.52
C ASN A 169 1.61 7.34 5.37
N ASP A 170 2.14 6.26 4.81
CA ASP A 170 1.43 5.50 3.78
C ASP A 170 0.26 4.73 4.42
N LEU A 171 -0.89 4.69 3.72
CA LEU A 171 -2.01 3.86 4.13
C LEU A 171 -1.97 2.52 3.40
N LEU A 172 -2.09 1.42 4.14
CA LEU A 172 -2.34 0.11 3.56
C LEU A 172 -3.85 -0.03 3.32
N ARG A 173 -4.24 -0.39 2.09
CA ARG A 173 -5.60 -0.75 1.71
C ARG A 173 -5.67 -2.21 1.28
N ILE A 174 -6.60 -2.95 1.88
CA ILE A 174 -6.90 -4.33 1.52
C ILE A 174 -8.39 -4.48 1.28
N THR A 175 -8.76 -5.00 0.12
CA THR A 175 -10.15 -5.28 -0.26
C THR A 175 -10.45 -6.76 -0.06
N PHE A 176 -11.40 -7.05 0.83
CA PHE A 176 -11.83 -8.40 1.18
C PHE A 176 -13.25 -8.68 0.71
N SER A 177 -13.58 -9.96 0.58
CA SER A 177 -14.96 -10.45 0.63
C SER A 177 -15.01 -11.83 1.26
N ASN A 178 -16.21 -12.29 1.59
CA ASN A 178 -16.47 -13.67 1.98
C ASN A 178 -17.44 -14.30 0.98
N SER A 179 -17.10 -15.48 0.46
CA SER A 179 -18.01 -16.19 -0.46
C SER A 179 -19.25 -16.75 0.23
N GLY A 180 -19.21 -16.91 1.56
CA GLY A 180 -20.30 -17.40 2.39
C GLY A 180 -21.34 -16.35 2.77
N GLY A 181 -21.11 -15.08 2.45
CA GLY A 181 -22.00 -13.99 2.84
C GLY A 181 -21.25 -12.71 3.21
N LEU A 182 -21.83 -11.92 4.12
CA LEU A 182 -21.25 -10.63 4.51
C LEU A 182 -19.96 -10.81 5.32
N LEU A 183 -18.97 -9.96 5.06
CA LEU A 183 -17.78 -9.84 5.89
C LEU A 183 -18.20 -9.37 7.29
N ASN A 184 -17.85 -10.13 8.32
CA ASN A 184 -18.19 -9.79 9.71
C ASN A 184 -16.93 -9.52 10.54
N LEU A 185 -17.08 -8.71 11.60
CA LEU A 185 -15.96 -8.32 12.48
C LEU A 185 -15.33 -9.51 13.17
N GLN A 186 -16.08 -10.58 13.44
CA GLN A 186 -15.54 -11.78 14.09
C GLN A 186 -14.55 -12.52 13.19
N LEU A 187 -14.83 -12.61 11.89
CA LEU A 187 -13.91 -13.12 10.88
C LEU A 187 -12.70 -12.19 10.74
N LEU A 188 -12.89 -10.87 10.68
CA LEU A 188 -11.77 -9.94 10.59
C LEU A 188 -10.88 -9.97 11.84
N ASN A 189 -11.46 -10.17 13.02
CA ASN A 189 -10.71 -10.32 14.26
C ASN A 189 -9.84 -11.59 14.28
N SER A 190 -10.23 -12.58 13.47
CA SER A 190 -9.58 -13.88 13.37
C SER A 190 -8.41 -13.90 12.40
N LEU A 191 -8.24 -12.82 11.63
CA LEU A 191 -7.12 -12.61 10.73
C LEU A 191 -6.09 -11.68 11.37
N GLU A 192 -4.83 -11.97 11.13
CA GLU A 192 -3.69 -11.16 11.54
C GLU A 192 -3.12 -10.44 10.31
N LEU A 193 -2.87 -9.13 10.45
CA LEU A 193 -1.97 -8.39 9.58
C LEU A 193 -0.59 -8.40 10.21
N VAL A 194 0.36 -9.02 9.51
CA VAL A 194 1.77 -9.07 9.90
C VAL A 194 2.56 -8.14 8.99
N THR A 195 3.44 -7.33 9.57
CA THR A 195 4.33 -6.43 8.81
C THR A 195 5.75 -6.90 8.96
N TYR A 196 6.53 -6.71 7.90
CA TYR A 196 7.95 -7.01 7.87
C TYR A 196 8.74 -5.82 7.32
N PHE A 197 9.96 -5.69 7.83
CA PHE A 197 10.94 -4.74 7.30
C PHE A 197 12.31 -5.42 7.29
N ASN A 198 12.98 -5.42 6.15
CA ASN A 198 14.25 -6.11 5.90
C ASN A 198 14.23 -7.60 6.35
N GLY A 199 13.10 -8.26 6.13
CA GLY A 199 12.90 -9.69 6.45
C GLY A 199 12.64 -10.00 7.94
N ALA A 200 12.60 -9.01 8.82
CA ALA A 200 12.21 -9.16 10.22
C ALA A 200 10.73 -8.79 10.43
N GLU A 201 10.00 -9.55 11.24
CA GLU A 201 8.63 -9.20 11.65
C GLU A 201 8.69 -7.94 12.54
N THR A 202 7.97 -6.89 12.16
CA THR A 202 7.97 -5.59 12.87
C THR A 202 6.73 -5.40 13.72
N SER A 203 5.58 -5.88 13.25
CA SER A 203 4.32 -5.84 13.99
C SER A 203 3.38 -6.94 13.53
N ARG A 204 2.46 -7.30 14.42
CA ARG A 204 1.38 -8.25 14.17
C ARG A 204 0.14 -7.76 14.90
N ASN A 205 -0.92 -7.50 14.16
CA ASN A 205 -2.17 -6.98 14.70
C ASN A 205 -3.35 -7.74 14.13
N SER A 206 -4.40 -7.93 14.93
CA SER A 206 -5.67 -8.42 14.40
C SER A 206 -6.24 -7.40 13.40
N ILE A 207 -6.72 -7.85 12.23
CA ILE A 207 -7.25 -6.97 11.19
C ILE A 207 -8.44 -6.17 11.70
N GLY A 208 -9.31 -6.78 12.52
CA GLY A 208 -10.47 -6.09 13.09
C GLY A 208 -10.13 -4.97 14.08
N ASN A 209 -8.90 -4.92 14.62
CA ASN A 209 -8.44 -3.86 15.52
C ASN A 209 -7.81 -2.66 14.80
N LEU A 210 -7.62 -2.73 13.48
CA LEU A 210 -6.99 -1.63 12.74
C LEU A 210 -7.95 -0.43 12.66
N LEU A 211 -7.45 0.76 13.03
CA LEU A 211 -8.20 1.99 13.35
C LEU A 211 -9.08 2.55 12.22
N SER A 212 -9.10 1.93 11.03
CA SER A 212 -9.99 2.29 9.93
C SER A 212 -10.50 1.09 9.15
N VAL A 213 -10.97 0.04 9.84
CA VAL A 213 -11.95 -0.88 9.24
C VAL A 213 -13.26 -0.11 9.03
N ARG A 214 -13.28 0.74 8.01
CA ARG A 214 -14.52 1.21 7.43
C ARG A 214 -14.98 0.09 6.52
N LEU A 215 -15.96 -0.71 6.95
CA LEU A 215 -16.73 -1.57 6.05
C LEU A 215 -17.50 -0.66 5.08
N LEU A 216 -16.78 -0.01 4.17
CA LEU A 216 -17.37 0.65 3.01
C LEU A 216 -17.90 -0.49 2.17
N ASN A 217 -19.21 -0.66 2.20
CA ASN A 217 -19.90 -1.52 1.26
C ASN A 217 -19.70 -0.91 -0.13
N LEU A 218 -18.65 -1.35 -0.82
CA LEU A 218 -18.29 -0.91 -2.18
C LEU A 218 -19.23 -1.51 -3.25
N GLY A 219 -20.41 -1.99 -2.86
CA GLY A 219 -21.25 -2.86 -3.66
C GLY A 219 -20.72 -4.30 -3.70
N GLY A 220 -21.61 -5.29 -3.79
CA GLY A 220 -21.20 -6.68 -4.05
C GLY A 220 -20.56 -7.46 -2.89
N ASN A 221 -20.82 -7.11 -1.61
CA ASN A 221 -20.23 -7.73 -0.41
C ASN A 221 -18.72 -7.52 -0.25
N LEU A 222 -18.14 -6.53 -0.92
CA LEU A 222 -16.75 -6.11 -0.71
C LEU A 222 -16.64 -5.27 0.57
N GLY A 223 -15.60 -5.54 1.36
CA GLY A 223 -15.22 -4.74 2.52
C GLY A 223 -13.78 -4.22 2.37
N LEU A 224 -13.58 -2.93 2.62
CA LEU A 224 -12.27 -2.30 2.59
C LEU A 224 -11.69 -2.20 4.00
N VAL A 225 -10.44 -2.63 4.17
CA VAL A 225 -9.65 -2.33 5.37
C VAL A 225 -8.61 -1.31 4.96
N ALA A 226 -8.64 -0.13 5.57
CA ALA A 226 -7.55 0.83 5.49
C ALA A 226 -6.83 0.86 6.84
N ALA A 227 -5.51 1.00 6.83
CA ALA A 227 -4.73 1.16 8.06
C ALA A 227 -3.51 2.04 7.83
N ASN A 228 -3.31 3.03 8.69
CA ASN A 228 -2.00 3.63 8.89
C ASN A 228 -1.26 2.77 9.92
N LEU A 229 -0.12 2.20 9.53
CA LEU A 229 0.67 1.33 10.41
C LEU A 229 1.72 2.10 11.24
N GLY A 230 1.99 3.37 10.92
CA GLY A 230 2.88 4.25 11.66
C GLY A 230 4.35 3.81 11.67
N VAL A 231 4.72 2.81 10.88
CA VAL A 231 6.08 2.28 10.78
C VAL A 231 6.38 1.88 9.33
N PRO A 232 7.64 2.03 8.87
CA PRO A 232 8.03 1.51 7.56
C PRO A 232 7.92 -0.02 7.48
N PHE A 233 7.50 -0.52 6.32
CA PHE A 233 7.47 -1.95 6.00
C PHE A 233 7.74 -2.16 4.50
N ASP A 234 8.37 -3.27 4.13
CA ASP A 234 8.56 -3.68 2.73
C ASP A 234 7.64 -4.83 2.33
N ARG A 235 7.08 -5.52 3.32
CA ARG A 235 6.16 -6.63 3.14
C ARG A 235 5.08 -6.64 4.20
N VAL A 236 3.87 -7.00 3.78
CA VAL A 236 2.78 -7.35 4.70
C VAL A 236 2.31 -8.76 4.43
N ALA A 237 1.73 -9.42 5.42
CA ALA A 237 1.08 -10.71 5.26
C ALA A 237 -0.29 -10.69 5.91
N VAL A 238 -1.28 -11.20 5.18
CA VAL A 238 -2.58 -11.57 5.74
C VAL A 238 -2.45 -13.01 6.19
N ARG A 239 -2.51 -13.22 7.50
CA ARG A 239 -2.30 -14.51 8.15
C ARG A 239 -3.57 -14.97 8.84
N ALA A 240 -3.94 -16.22 8.59
CA ALA A 240 -4.93 -16.95 9.37
C ALA A 240 -4.19 -17.88 10.33
N SER A 241 -4.36 -17.68 11.64
CA SER A 241 -3.80 -18.51 12.70
C SER A 241 -4.96 -19.20 13.44
N SER A 242 -4.86 -20.53 13.65
CA SER A 242 -5.76 -21.39 14.46
C SER A 242 -7.13 -20.79 14.87
N LEU A 243 -8.18 -21.06 14.08
CA LEU A 243 -9.56 -20.73 14.42
C LEU A 243 -10.24 -21.89 15.12
N LEU A 244 -10.16 -21.93 16.46
CA LEU A 244 -11.13 -22.66 17.28
C LEU A 244 -12.51 -21.99 17.15
N ASN A 245 -13.12 -22.09 15.97
CA ASN A 245 -14.56 -22.15 15.79
C ASN A 245 -14.88 -22.57 14.33
N LEU A 246 -15.10 -23.87 14.15
CA LEU A 246 -15.40 -24.57 12.89
C LEU A 246 -16.73 -24.14 12.22
N GLY A 247 -17.28 -22.97 12.55
CA GLY A 247 -18.57 -22.48 12.05
C GLY A 247 -18.62 -20.98 11.77
N LEU A 248 -17.48 -20.26 11.74
CA LEU A 248 -17.46 -18.81 11.49
C LEU A 248 -17.34 -18.44 10.00
N LEU A 249 -16.98 -19.41 9.15
CA LEU A 249 -16.82 -19.23 7.71
C LEU A 249 -17.88 -20.01 6.96
N ASP A 250 -18.93 -19.32 6.52
CA ASP A 250 -19.91 -19.86 5.58
C ASP A 250 -19.31 -20.02 4.16
N GLY A 251 -18.04 -19.64 3.94
CA GLY A 251 -17.35 -19.70 2.66
C GLY A 251 -15.87 -19.28 2.73
N ASP A 252 -15.19 -19.28 1.59
CA ASP A 252 -13.80 -18.84 1.42
C ASP A 252 -13.65 -17.33 1.70
N LEU A 253 -12.59 -16.99 2.42
CA LEU A 253 -12.10 -15.60 2.52
C LEU A 253 -11.37 -15.25 1.23
N ARG A 254 -11.73 -14.12 0.63
CA ARG A 254 -11.16 -13.66 -0.64
C ARG A 254 -10.48 -12.31 -0.48
N ILE A 255 -9.31 -12.15 -1.08
CA ILE A 255 -8.59 -10.88 -1.18
C ILE A 255 -8.62 -10.46 -2.65
N HIS A 256 -9.28 -9.34 -2.93
CA HIS A 256 -9.42 -8.80 -4.29
C HIS A 256 -8.30 -7.83 -4.64
N ASP A 257 -7.76 -7.13 -3.66
CA ASP A 257 -6.76 -6.10 -3.91
C ASP A 257 -5.96 -5.77 -2.65
N VAL A 258 -4.65 -5.58 -2.82
CA VAL A 258 -3.73 -5.06 -1.81
C VAL A 258 -2.87 -3.96 -2.41
N ARG A 259 -3.00 -2.74 -1.86
CA ARG A 259 -2.26 -1.57 -2.32
C ARG A 259 -1.91 -0.61 -1.20
N LEU A 260 -0.98 0.28 -1.48
CA LEU A 260 -0.62 1.45 -0.68
C LEU A 260 -1.25 2.69 -1.28
N ASP A 261 -1.83 3.54 -0.43
CA ASP A 261 -1.98 4.96 -0.75
C ASP A 261 -0.75 5.68 -0.24
N ARG A 262 0.16 5.96 -1.18
CA ARG A 262 1.41 6.64 -0.89
C ARG A 262 1.13 8.09 -0.48
N ALA A 263 1.70 8.51 0.65
CA ALA A 263 1.60 9.89 1.10
C ALA A 263 2.71 10.76 0.47
N PHE A 264 2.29 11.82 -0.21
CA PHE A 264 3.14 12.87 -0.74
C PHE A 264 3.13 14.01 0.26
N ILE A 265 4.23 14.16 0.99
CA ILE A 265 4.35 15.18 2.03
C ILE A 265 5.13 16.36 1.45
N TRP A 266 4.53 17.55 1.52
CA TRP A 266 5.24 18.77 1.18
C TRP A 266 6.35 19.05 2.19
N THR A 267 7.58 19.11 1.71
CA THR A 267 8.77 19.47 2.49
C THR A 267 9.10 20.95 2.33
N GLY A 268 8.89 21.52 1.13
CA GLY A 268 9.25 22.90 0.81
C GLY A 268 10.75 23.18 0.91
N ASN A 269 11.60 22.17 0.77
CA ASN A 269 13.04 22.29 0.98
C ASN A 269 13.76 23.15 -0.07
N LEU A 270 13.22 23.25 -1.29
CA LEU A 270 13.88 23.93 -2.41
C LEU A 270 13.19 25.24 -2.79
N SER A 271 11.86 25.25 -2.86
CA SER A 271 11.09 26.40 -3.33
C SER A 271 9.62 26.32 -2.90
N THR A 272 8.82 27.31 -3.32
CA THR A 272 7.36 27.31 -3.20
C THR A 272 6.66 26.62 -4.38
N ASP A 273 7.38 26.27 -5.44
CA ASP A 273 6.79 25.74 -6.67
C ASP A 273 6.34 24.28 -6.49
N TRP A 274 5.02 24.05 -6.62
CA TRP A 274 4.38 22.74 -6.52
C TRP A 274 5.05 21.68 -7.41
N PHE A 275 5.53 22.08 -8.59
CA PHE A 275 6.04 21.17 -9.62
C PHE A 275 7.53 20.86 -9.49
N THR A 276 8.22 21.41 -8.49
CA THR A 276 9.58 21.02 -8.17
C THR A 276 9.56 19.72 -7.35
N ASP A 277 10.01 18.62 -7.95
CA ASP A 277 10.03 17.27 -7.38
C ASP A 277 10.72 17.16 -6.00
N GLY A 278 11.84 17.87 -5.83
CA GLY A 278 12.58 17.92 -4.57
C GLY A 278 11.89 18.68 -3.42
N ASN A 279 10.72 19.29 -3.67
CA ASN A 279 9.85 19.79 -2.60
C ASN A 279 8.97 18.69 -1.98
N TRP A 280 8.93 17.48 -2.56
CA TRP A 280 8.10 16.38 -2.07
C TRP A 280 8.94 15.31 -1.37
N SER A 281 8.41 14.73 -0.30
CA SER A 281 9.08 13.66 0.47
C SER A 281 9.45 12.43 -0.37
N THR A 282 8.73 12.23 -1.47
CA THR A 282 8.91 11.14 -2.43
C THR A 282 9.95 11.45 -3.51
N GLY A 283 10.38 12.71 -3.65
CA GLY A 283 11.20 13.18 -4.76
C GLY A 283 10.47 13.15 -6.11
N ILE A 284 9.14 13.11 -6.10
CA ILE A 284 8.28 13.05 -7.29
C ILE A 284 7.06 13.94 -7.03
N VAL A 285 6.66 14.73 -8.04
CA VAL A 285 5.45 15.55 -7.98
C VAL A 285 4.20 14.65 -7.86
N PRO A 286 3.23 14.95 -6.97
CA PRO A 286 2.00 14.18 -6.83
C PRO A 286 1.24 14.05 -8.15
N PHE A 287 0.57 12.92 -8.32
CA PHE A 287 -0.21 12.58 -9.51
C PHE A 287 -1.64 12.19 -9.12
N SER A 288 -2.41 11.70 -10.10
CA SER A 288 -3.79 11.27 -9.89
C SER A 288 -3.92 10.22 -8.77
N ASN A 289 -4.90 10.38 -7.88
CA ASN A 289 -5.20 9.61 -6.68
C ASN A 289 -4.13 9.67 -5.57
N SER A 290 -3.17 10.60 -5.62
CA SER A 290 -2.20 10.80 -4.54
C SER A 290 -2.86 11.23 -3.24
N ARG A 291 -2.38 10.70 -2.11
CA ARG A 291 -2.66 11.25 -0.77
C ARG A 291 -1.65 12.35 -0.50
N ILE A 292 -2.08 13.59 -0.34
CA ILE A 292 -1.22 14.76 -0.20
C ILE A 292 -1.33 15.31 1.22
N ILE A 293 -0.19 15.60 1.84
CA ILE A 293 -0.11 16.22 3.16
C ILE A 293 0.74 17.48 3.06
N ILE A 294 0.16 18.62 3.41
CA ILE A 294 0.83 19.92 3.41
C ILE A 294 0.94 20.38 4.87
N PRO A 295 2.06 20.09 5.55
CA PRO A 295 2.35 20.68 6.86
C PRO A 295 2.78 22.13 6.72
N GLN A 296 2.85 22.88 7.83
CA GLN A 296 3.51 24.18 7.83
C GLN A 296 5.01 24.05 7.53
N ARG A 297 5.46 24.79 6.52
CA ARG A 297 6.85 24.84 6.06
C ARG A 297 7.27 26.29 5.75
N PRO A 298 8.58 26.61 5.77
CA PRO A 298 9.06 27.93 5.38
C PRO A 298 8.64 28.32 3.97
N ASN A 299 8.78 27.41 3.01
CA ASN A 299 8.29 27.59 1.64
C ASN A 299 6.97 26.84 1.49
N GLN A 300 5.86 27.54 1.55
CA GLN A 300 4.54 26.95 1.32
C GLN A 300 4.26 26.74 -0.17
N PRO A 301 3.52 25.69 -0.54
CA PRO A 301 3.28 25.36 -1.93
C PRO A 301 2.41 26.41 -2.62
N THR A 302 2.78 26.71 -3.86
CA THR A 302 2.06 27.57 -4.80
C THR A 302 1.83 26.80 -6.10
N ILE A 303 0.58 26.78 -6.56
CA ILE A 303 0.18 26.26 -7.87
C ILE A 303 0.13 27.46 -8.85
N PRO A 304 1.09 27.61 -9.78
CA PRO A 304 1.20 28.78 -10.65
C PRO A 304 0.06 28.92 -11.67
N ALA A 305 -0.15 30.15 -12.14
CA ALA A 305 -1.28 30.58 -12.97
C ALA A 305 -1.35 29.96 -14.38
N ASP A 306 -0.21 29.58 -14.95
CA ASP A 306 -0.07 28.98 -16.28
C ASP A 306 -0.22 27.45 -16.28
N SER A 307 -0.46 26.86 -15.11
CA SER A 307 -0.68 25.44 -15.00
C SER A 307 -2.08 25.07 -15.53
N THR A 308 -2.17 24.29 -16.61
CA THR A 308 -3.39 23.54 -16.99
C THR A 308 -3.65 22.39 -16.01
N PHE A 309 -3.15 22.51 -14.79
CA PHE A 309 -3.09 21.46 -13.79
C PHE A 309 -4.46 21.32 -13.14
N THR A 310 -5.30 20.52 -13.78
CA THR A 310 -6.46 19.97 -13.12
C THR A 310 -5.96 18.94 -12.12
N LEU A 311 -6.05 19.26 -10.84
CA LEU A 311 -6.04 18.29 -9.75
C LEU A 311 -7.34 17.44 -9.75
N SER A 312 -7.86 17.11 -10.94
CA SER A 312 -9.09 16.32 -11.17
C SER A 312 -8.99 14.88 -10.67
N SER A 313 -7.97 14.57 -9.87
CA SER A 313 -7.90 13.36 -9.08
C SER A 313 -6.82 13.53 -8.00
N ILE A 314 -6.91 14.45 -7.04
CA ILE A 314 -6.22 14.16 -5.77
C ILE A 314 -6.98 12.98 -5.12
N GLY A 315 -6.31 12.07 -4.41
CA GLY A 315 -7.03 11.07 -3.62
C GLY A 315 -7.57 11.70 -2.33
N GLU A 316 -6.68 12.36 -1.60
CA GLU A 316 -6.94 13.05 -0.34
C GLU A 316 -5.97 14.25 -0.21
N LEU A 317 -6.45 15.40 0.26
CA LEU A 317 -5.63 16.58 0.54
C LEU A 317 -5.75 16.96 2.02
N ILE A 318 -4.65 16.85 2.75
CA ILE A 318 -4.60 17.19 4.17
C ILE A 318 -3.79 18.47 4.34
N MET A 319 -4.44 19.50 4.86
CA MET A 319 -3.85 20.78 5.19
C MET A 319 -3.58 20.87 6.69
N GLY A 320 -2.32 21.05 7.06
CA GLY A 320 -1.84 21.08 8.44
C GLY A 320 -1.67 19.69 9.03
N THR A 321 -0.81 19.58 10.04
CA THR A 321 -0.71 18.40 10.91
C THR A 321 -0.72 18.86 12.37
N PRO A 322 -0.99 17.99 13.35
CA PRO A 322 -0.94 18.36 14.76
C PRO A 322 0.41 18.97 15.18
N GLU A 323 1.50 18.51 14.58
CA GLU A 323 2.86 18.99 14.86
C GLU A 323 3.23 20.26 14.08
N ASN A 324 2.61 20.49 12.92
CA ASN A 324 2.89 21.63 12.04
C ASN A 324 1.58 22.25 11.52
N PRO A 325 0.82 22.95 12.39
CA PRO A 325 -0.43 23.59 12.04
C PRO A 325 -0.20 24.87 11.23
N ASN A 326 -1.28 25.47 10.70
CA ASN A 326 -1.25 26.74 9.95
C ASN A 326 -0.66 26.60 8.54
N ALA A 327 -1.00 25.50 7.85
CA ALA A 327 -0.57 25.27 6.49
C ALA A 327 -1.34 26.12 5.47
N ILE A 328 -0.63 26.62 4.45
CA ILE A 328 -1.22 27.44 3.39
C ILE A 328 -0.88 26.79 2.05
N LEU A 329 -1.90 26.52 1.23
CA LEU A 329 -1.74 26.18 -0.19
C LEU A 329 -2.20 27.38 -1.01
N THR A 330 -1.31 27.98 -1.79
CA THR A 330 -1.67 29.12 -2.66
C THR A 330 -1.99 28.61 -4.06
N VAL A 331 -3.14 29.01 -4.58
CA VAL A 331 -3.60 28.70 -5.94
C VAL A 331 -3.61 29.99 -6.74
N GLU A 332 -2.68 30.12 -7.68
CA GLU A 332 -2.63 31.22 -8.65
C GLU A 332 -3.26 30.82 -10.00
N GLY A 333 -3.38 29.51 -10.26
CA GLY A 333 -4.07 28.95 -11.43
C GLY A 333 -5.48 28.44 -11.12
N GLY A 334 -5.82 27.28 -11.70
CA GLY A 334 -7.06 26.57 -11.43
C GLY A 334 -6.85 25.39 -10.47
N LEU A 335 -7.77 25.18 -9.53
CA LEU A 335 -7.85 24.00 -8.68
C LEU A 335 -9.27 23.42 -8.73
N VAL A 336 -9.42 22.16 -9.12
CA VAL A 336 -10.68 21.42 -9.06
C VAL A 336 -10.52 20.23 -8.13
N LEU A 337 -11.40 20.12 -7.14
CA LEU A 337 -11.54 18.95 -6.27
C LEU A 337 -12.79 18.16 -6.68
N GLU A 338 -12.71 16.84 -6.81
CA GLU A 338 -13.80 15.96 -7.32
C GLU A 338 -14.11 14.76 -6.41
N GLY A 339 -15.39 14.37 -6.30
CA GLY A 339 -15.80 13.06 -5.73
C GLY A 339 -15.61 12.91 -4.21
N ASN A 340 -15.14 11.75 -3.75
CA ASN A 340 -14.84 11.47 -2.32
C ASN A 340 -13.54 12.12 -1.83
N GLN A 341 -13.03 13.15 -2.54
CA GLN A 341 -11.81 13.84 -2.16
C GLN A 341 -11.97 14.58 -0.84
N ILE A 342 -11.18 14.17 0.13
CA ILE A 342 -11.25 14.75 1.46
C ILE A 342 -10.22 15.86 1.52
N ALA A 343 -10.67 17.12 1.47
CA ALA A 343 -9.85 18.27 1.81
C ALA A 343 -10.00 18.55 3.31
N VAL A 344 -9.14 17.95 4.13
CA VAL A 344 -9.18 18.11 5.59
C VAL A 344 -8.24 19.24 6.00
N THR A 345 -8.80 20.34 6.51
CA THR A 345 -8.01 21.28 7.34
C THR A 345 -8.02 20.74 8.76
N GLN A 346 -6.89 20.18 9.21
CA GLN A 346 -6.80 19.53 10.54
C GLN A 346 -6.73 20.52 11.70
N ASP A 347 -6.50 21.80 11.41
CA ASP A 347 -6.45 22.88 12.40
C ASP A 347 -7.26 24.09 11.95
N ALA A 348 -7.52 25.00 12.91
CA ALA A 348 -8.35 26.17 12.72
C ALA A 348 -7.68 27.32 11.96
N ASP A 349 -6.48 27.14 11.45
CA ASP A 349 -5.67 28.20 10.85
C ASP A 349 -5.10 27.79 9.49
N SER A 350 -5.24 26.53 9.10
CA SER A 350 -4.95 25.99 7.77
C SER A 350 -6.06 26.34 6.76
N PHE A 351 -5.67 26.79 5.57
CA PHE A 351 -6.62 27.13 4.50
C PHE A 351 -5.99 27.05 3.10
N ILE A 352 -6.86 26.97 2.09
CA ILE A 352 -6.49 27.15 0.69
C ILE A 352 -6.67 28.63 0.34
N ARG A 353 -5.61 29.25 -0.19
CA ARG A 353 -5.61 30.65 -0.62
C ARG A 353 -5.80 30.73 -2.12
N ILE A 354 -6.82 31.46 -2.55
CA ILE A 354 -7.12 31.71 -3.96
C ILE A 354 -6.60 33.10 -4.31
N ALA A 355 -5.60 33.17 -5.19
CA ALA A 355 -4.99 34.43 -5.63
C ALA A 355 -5.91 35.18 -6.62
N PRO A 356 -5.65 36.47 -6.89
CA PRO A 356 -6.45 37.23 -7.84
C PRO A 356 -6.46 36.59 -9.24
N GLY A 357 -7.65 36.32 -9.78
CA GLY A 357 -7.82 35.72 -11.11
C GLY A 357 -7.72 34.19 -11.15
N ALA A 358 -7.41 33.54 -10.02
CA ALA A 358 -7.41 32.09 -9.89
C ALA A 358 -8.84 31.53 -9.81
N ASN A 359 -9.02 30.27 -10.21
CA ASN A 359 -10.29 29.55 -10.13
C ASN A 359 -10.19 28.41 -9.13
N TYR A 360 -11.26 28.21 -8.35
CA TYR A 360 -11.38 27.10 -7.42
C TYR A 360 -12.76 26.48 -7.55
N GLN A 361 -12.82 25.16 -7.71
CA GLN A 361 -14.07 24.40 -7.73
C GLN A 361 -13.95 23.23 -6.75
N ASN A 362 -14.88 23.16 -5.78
CA ASN A 362 -15.01 22.01 -4.90
C ASN A 362 -16.26 21.21 -5.25
N LEU A 363 -16.08 20.04 -5.87
CA LEU A 363 -17.10 19.04 -6.12
C LEU A 363 -17.02 17.88 -5.14
N SER A 364 -16.23 18.01 -4.06
CA SER A 364 -16.13 16.98 -3.03
C SER A 364 -17.21 17.09 -1.98
N THR A 365 -17.37 16.04 -1.16
CA THR A 365 -18.33 16.03 -0.04
C THR A 365 -17.85 16.80 1.19
N GLU A 366 -16.62 17.32 1.19
CA GLU A 366 -16.02 18.02 2.32
C GLU A 366 -16.08 19.55 2.19
N ASN A 367 -16.00 20.25 3.32
CA ASN A 367 -16.04 21.71 3.41
C ASN A 367 -14.67 22.30 3.80
N PRO A 368 -13.71 22.41 2.86
CA PRO A 368 -12.42 23.03 3.14
C PRO A 368 -12.58 24.52 3.46
N ARG A 369 -11.60 25.06 4.18
CA ARG A 369 -11.52 26.50 4.44
C ARG A 369 -10.80 27.23 3.32
N LEU A 370 -11.36 28.37 2.94
CA LEU A 370 -10.89 29.18 1.82
C LEU A 370 -10.58 30.61 2.28
N GLU A 371 -9.42 31.12 1.87
CA GLU A 371 -9.08 32.55 1.89
C GLU A 371 -9.08 33.05 0.44
N VAL A 372 -9.93 34.02 0.12
CA VAL A 372 -9.96 34.63 -1.21
C VAL A 372 -9.24 35.97 -1.17
N GLN A 373 -8.14 36.07 -1.91
CA GLN A 373 -7.41 37.31 -2.09
C GLN A 373 -7.81 37.95 -3.41
N GLN A 374 -8.73 38.91 -3.35
CA GLN A 374 -9.14 39.67 -4.53
C GLN A 374 -8.76 41.13 -4.40
N ARG A 375 -8.16 41.67 -5.46
CA ARG A 375 -7.99 43.11 -5.61
C ARG A 375 -9.26 43.70 -6.22
N ILE A 376 -9.99 44.43 -5.39
CA ILE A 376 -11.20 45.15 -5.77
C ILE A 376 -10.79 46.44 -6.51
N GLN A 377 -10.86 46.46 -7.85
CA GLN A 377 -10.51 47.62 -8.69
C GLN A 377 -11.74 48.26 -9.33
N GLY A 378 -12.07 49.48 -8.91
CA GLY A 378 -13.27 50.16 -9.41
C GLY A 378 -13.03 50.66 -10.83
N THR A 379 -14.05 50.62 -11.69
CA THR A 379 -14.00 51.40 -12.93
C THR A 379 -13.97 52.88 -12.56
N ALA A 380 -13.14 53.68 -13.25
CA ALA A 380 -12.75 55.05 -12.91
C ALA A 380 -13.87 56.09 -12.66
N ALA A 381 -15.15 55.71 -12.73
CA ALA A 381 -16.31 56.57 -12.49
C ALA A 381 -17.23 56.14 -11.32
N GLY A 382 -16.94 55.05 -10.61
CA GLY A 382 -17.78 54.58 -9.50
C GLY A 382 -16.94 54.05 -8.34
N GLY A 383 -17.00 54.72 -7.19
CA GLY A 383 -16.42 54.21 -5.94
C GLY A 383 -17.07 52.89 -5.51
N TRP A 384 -16.41 52.16 -4.62
CA TRP A 384 -16.96 50.94 -4.05
C TRP A 384 -17.91 51.27 -2.89
N SER A 385 -19.15 50.82 -2.98
CA SER A 385 -20.06 50.74 -1.84
C SER A 385 -20.24 49.27 -1.46
N VAL A 386 -19.80 48.89 -0.26
CA VAL A 386 -20.18 47.60 0.33
C VAL A 386 -21.64 47.72 0.75
N CYS A 387 -22.55 47.00 0.07
CA CYS A 387 -23.94 46.94 0.47
C CYS A 387 -24.04 46.22 1.82
N ARG A 388 -24.05 46.99 2.92
CA ARG A 388 -24.47 46.48 4.22
C ARG A 388 -25.96 46.18 4.10
N SER A 389 -26.36 44.92 4.28
CA SER A 389 -27.78 44.60 4.52
C SER A 389 -28.26 45.46 5.68
N GLN A 390 -29.15 46.40 5.40
CA GLN A 390 -29.81 47.15 6.46
C GLN A 390 -30.83 46.22 7.11
N VAL A 391 -30.45 45.63 8.24
CA VAL A 391 -31.46 45.25 9.23
C VAL A 391 -32.18 46.55 9.62
N PRO A 392 -33.50 46.67 9.47
CA PRO A 392 -34.21 47.86 9.91
C PRO A 392 -33.94 48.07 11.40
N ALA A 393 -33.53 49.28 11.77
CA ALA A 393 -33.38 49.66 13.17
C ALA A 393 -34.71 49.40 13.90
N MET A 394 -34.70 48.47 14.85
CA MET A 394 -35.81 48.29 15.77
C MET A 394 -35.86 49.54 16.65
N GLN A 395 -36.82 50.41 16.35
CA GLN A 395 -37.07 51.63 17.10
C GLN A 395 -37.70 51.22 18.44
N LEU A 396 -36.90 51.18 19.51
CA LEU A 396 -37.43 51.11 20.87
C LEU A 396 -38.07 52.46 21.20
N LEU A 397 -39.40 52.49 21.20
CA LEU A 397 -40.16 53.58 21.80
C LEU A 397 -40.12 53.42 23.33
N PRO A 398 -39.75 54.46 24.10
CA PRO A 398 -39.94 54.45 25.53
C PRO A 398 -41.42 54.64 25.82
N ILE A 399 -42.07 53.64 26.42
CA ILE A 399 -43.34 53.86 27.11
C ILE A 399 -43.02 53.93 28.60
N ILE A 400 -43.11 55.15 29.11
CA ILE A 400 -43.20 55.51 30.51
C ILE A 400 -44.60 55.13 30.98
N TRP A 401 -44.69 54.23 31.97
CA TRP A 401 -45.16 54.54 33.33
C TRP A 401 -44.36 53.70 34.33
#